data_AF-A0A542KU91-F1
#
_entry.id   AF-A0A542KU91-F1
#
_cell.length_a   1.000
_cell.length_b   1.000
_cell.length_c   1.000
_cell.angle_alpha   90.00
_cell.angle_beta   90.00
_cell.angle_gamma   90.00
#
_symmetry.space_group_name_H-M   'P 1'
#
loop_
_entity.id
_entity.type
_entity.pdbx_description
1 polymer ?
#
loop_
_entity_poly.entity_id
_entity_poly.type
_entity_poly.pdbx_seq_one_letter_code
_entity_poly.pdbx_strand_id
1 'polypeptide(L)'
;MTVHQGRFPLVLLPGPDTPVAEVAGLVRALPAGLRPVVLRPGTGARTPTGLPEALARQVRDAGVRGPFAVHGWGSGAHLGLALAREFERATGHAVCTTLFVSDAITPGRTAEARRTVTESRLVVCTDRTSARFDGSGLQAWCRHSTSGTEFVTLPSGPRAARAAALSRLIAARLLPAAGRPSAARAATAHVPGGDVVAGSAP
;
A
#
# COMPACT_ATOMS: atom_id res chain seq x y z
N MET A 1 10.03 -28.95 0.00
CA MET A 1 9.37 -27.63 -0.10
C MET A 1 9.71 -26.82 1.13
N THR A 2 10.66 -25.90 1.03
CA THR A 2 11.13 -25.06 2.14
C THR A 2 10.12 -23.93 2.37
N VAL A 3 9.40 -24.00 3.48
CA VAL A 3 8.51 -22.92 3.93
C VAL A 3 9.40 -21.71 4.24
N HIS A 4 9.32 -20.66 3.41
CA HIS A 4 10.00 -19.41 3.71
C HIS A 4 9.43 -18.86 5.03
N GLN A 5 10.23 -18.97 6.09
CA GLN A 5 9.96 -18.51 7.44
C GLN A 5 9.29 -17.12 7.43
N GLY A 6 8.04 -17.04 7.91
CA GLY A 6 7.41 -15.93 8.64
C GLY A 6 7.55 -14.47 8.19
N ARG A 7 8.17 -14.16 7.04
CA ARG A 7 8.45 -12.78 6.62
C ARG A 7 7.30 -12.24 5.78
N PHE A 8 6.84 -11.04 6.13
CA PHE A 8 5.75 -10.38 5.41
C PHE A 8 6.25 -9.87 4.04
N PRO A 9 5.63 -10.26 2.91
CA PRO A 9 6.08 -9.86 1.59
C PRO A 9 5.84 -8.37 1.31
N LEU A 10 6.87 -7.69 0.81
CA LEU A 10 6.82 -6.29 0.38
C LEU A 10 7.27 -6.20 -1.08
N VAL A 11 6.33 -6.00 -1.99
CA VAL A 11 6.59 -5.81 -3.42
C VAL A 11 7.08 -4.38 -3.65
N LEU A 12 8.25 -4.23 -4.26
CA LEU A 12 8.86 -2.95 -4.58
C LEU A 12 8.73 -2.66 -6.08
N LEU A 13 8.04 -1.57 -6.43
CA LEU A 13 7.76 -1.14 -7.79
C LEU A 13 8.47 0.20 -8.08
N PRO A 14 9.75 0.20 -8.46
CA PRO A 14 10.40 1.39 -8.99
C PRO A 14 9.73 1.87 -10.28
N GLY A 15 9.59 3.18 -10.42
CA GLY A 15 9.33 3.82 -11.71
C GLY A 15 10.59 3.82 -12.59
N PRO A 16 10.47 4.21 -13.88
CA PRO A 16 11.60 4.23 -14.82
C PRO A 16 12.70 5.20 -14.36
N ASP A 17 12.32 6.28 -13.69
CA ASP A 17 13.24 7.30 -13.18
C ASP A 17 13.71 7.03 -11.74
N THR A 18 13.28 5.92 -11.11
CA THR A 18 13.68 5.59 -9.75
C THR A 18 15.14 5.11 -9.73
N PRO A 19 16.06 5.80 -9.05
CA PRO A 19 17.46 5.39 -9.03
C PRO A 19 17.64 4.02 -8.40
N VAL A 20 18.47 3.16 -9.01
CA VAL A 20 18.77 1.81 -8.47
C VAL A 20 19.30 1.89 -7.04
N ALA A 21 20.13 2.89 -6.73
CA ALA A 21 20.67 3.13 -5.40
C ALA A 21 19.59 3.42 -4.35
N GLU A 22 18.45 3.97 -4.74
CA GLU A 22 17.32 4.25 -3.86
C GLU A 22 16.59 2.96 -3.46
N VAL A 23 16.28 2.11 -4.44
CA VAL A 23 15.70 0.78 -4.19
C VAL A 23 16.65 -0.06 -3.34
N ALA A 24 17.93 -0.11 -3.69
CA ALA A 24 18.95 -0.85 -2.95
C ALA A 24 19.12 -0.30 -1.52
N GLY A 25 19.05 1.01 -1.35
CA GLY A 25 19.08 1.67 -0.05
C GLY A 25 17.92 1.23 0.84
N LEU A 26 16.70 1.22 0.31
CA LEU A 26 15.54 0.73 1.05
C LEU A 26 15.69 -0.75 1.40
N VAL A 27 16.03 -1.61 0.44
CA VAL A 27 16.19 -3.05 0.66
C VAL A 27 17.18 -3.34 1.80
N ARG A 28 18.32 -2.63 1.85
CA ARG A 28 19.30 -2.76 2.94
C ARG A 28 18.77 -2.26 4.29
N ALA A 29 17.88 -1.29 4.29
CA ALA A 29 17.32 -0.71 5.51
C ALA A 29 16.13 -1.50 6.08
N LEU A 30 15.51 -2.41 5.30
CA LEU A 30 14.34 -3.16 5.75
C LEU A 30 14.68 -4.14 6.90
N PRO A 31 13.84 -4.24 7.94
CA PRO A 31 14.03 -5.22 8.99
C PRO A 31 13.88 -6.65 8.47
N ALA A 32 14.49 -7.60 9.19
CA ALA A 32 14.45 -9.02 8.86
C ALA A 32 13.03 -9.61 8.79
N GLY A 33 12.02 -8.99 9.42
CA GLY A 33 10.61 -9.41 9.33
C GLY A 33 9.94 -9.16 7.98
N LEU A 34 10.55 -8.35 7.11
CA LEU A 34 10.02 -8.04 5.77
C LEU A 34 10.80 -8.77 4.69
N ARG A 35 10.12 -9.30 3.67
CA ARG A 35 10.72 -9.93 2.49
C ARG A 35 10.53 -9.02 1.27
N PRO A 36 11.55 -8.27 0.83
CA PRO A 36 11.42 -7.45 -0.37
C PRO A 36 11.34 -8.32 -1.63
N VAL A 37 10.40 -7.99 -2.52
CA VAL A 37 10.25 -8.57 -3.86
C VAL A 37 10.32 -7.43 -4.87
N VAL A 38 11.47 -7.23 -5.51
CA VAL A 38 11.66 -6.12 -6.45
C VAL A 38 11.18 -6.53 -7.84
N LEU A 39 10.16 -5.85 -8.37
CA LEU A 39 9.68 -6.07 -9.73
C LEU A 39 10.00 -4.85 -10.58
N ARG A 40 10.61 -5.07 -11.74
CA ARG A 40 10.87 -4.00 -12.71
C ARG A 40 9.88 -4.14 -13.85
N PRO A 41 8.90 -3.22 -13.98
CA PRO A 41 8.05 -3.18 -15.16
C PRO A 41 8.96 -3.01 -16.39
N GLY A 42 8.70 -3.74 -17.48
CA GLY A 42 9.49 -3.62 -18.70
C GLY A 42 9.59 -2.16 -19.16
N THR A 43 10.77 -1.76 -19.63
CA THR A 43 11.04 -0.40 -20.10
C THR A 43 10.34 -0.16 -21.44
N GLY A 44 9.10 0.34 -21.39
CA GLY A 44 8.32 0.71 -22.58
C GLY A 44 7.38 1.89 -22.29
N ALA A 45 7.32 2.85 -23.21
CA ALA A 45 6.67 4.16 -23.04
C ALA A 45 5.12 4.12 -22.96
N ARG A 46 4.51 2.94 -22.97
CA ARG A 46 3.09 2.73 -22.68
C ARG A 46 3.01 1.58 -21.71
N THR A 47 2.21 1.70 -20.67
CA THR A 47 1.71 0.56 -19.90
C THR A 47 1.03 -0.37 -20.91
N PRO A 48 1.64 -1.50 -21.30
CA PRO A 48 0.97 -2.38 -22.24
C PRO A 48 -0.34 -2.85 -21.61
N THR A 49 -1.40 -2.98 -22.40
CA THR A 49 -2.62 -3.67 -21.97
C THR A 49 -2.21 -5.01 -21.35
N GLY A 50 -2.65 -5.30 -20.12
CA GLY A 50 -2.27 -6.51 -19.39
C GLY A 50 -0.99 -6.42 -18.54
N LEU A 51 -0.33 -5.25 -18.42
CA LEU A 51 0.80 -5.10 -17.50
C LEU A 51 0.46 -5.41 -16.03
N PRO A 52 -0.67 -4.97 -15.46
CA PRO A 52 -1.05 -5.35 -14.09
C PRO A 52 -1.15 -6.87 -13.92
N GLU A 53 -1.72 -7.57 -14.91
CA GLU A 53 -1.86 -9.03 -14.92
C GLU A 53 -0.48 -9.72 -15.00
N ALA A 54 0.42 -9.21 -15.84
CA ALA A 54 1.79 -9.71 -15.93
C ALA A 54 2.58 -9.51 -14.62
N LEU A 55 2.43 -8.34 -13.98
CA LEU A 55 3.01 -8.08 -12.65
C LEU A 55 2.39 -9.00 -11.60
N ALA A 56 1.08 -9.23 -11.64
CA ALA A 56 0.41 -10.17 -10.73
C ALA A 56 0.95 -11.59 -10.89
N ARG A 57 1.23 -12.04 -12.12
CA ARG A 57 1.94 -13.32 -12.35
C ARG A 57 3.33 -13.31 -11.71
N GLN A 58 4.14 -12.27 -11.93
CA GLN A 58 5.47 -12.18 -11.31
C GLN A 58 5.42 -12.21 -9.77
N VAL A 59 4.43 -11.56 -9.15
CA VAL A 59 4.21 -11.62 -7.69
C VAL A 59 3.92 -13.06 -7.24
N ARG A 60 3.08 -13.79 -7.97
CA ARG A 60 2.76 -15.20 -7.66
C ARG A 60 3.96 -16.11 -7.86
N ASP A 61 4.72 -15.91 -8.94
CA ASP A 61 5.93 -16.67 -9.26
C ASP A 61 7.04 -16.44 -8.23
N ALA A 62 7.08 -15.24 -7.62
CA ALA A 62 7.93 -14.94 -6.47
C ALA A 62 7.46 -15.62 -5.15
N GLY A 63 6.45 -16.48 -5.21
CA GLY A 63 5.91 -17.21 -4.06
C GLY A 63 5.22 -16.32 -3.04
N VAL A 64 4.66 -15.18 -3.45
CA VAL A 64 3.79 -14.37 -2.60
C VAL A 64 2.43 -15.06 -2.50
N ARG A 65 2.08 -15.48 -1.28
CA ARG A 65 0.80 -16.10 -0.93
C ARG A 65 0.29 -15.38 0.32
N GLY A 66 -1.02 -15.17 0.39
CA GLY A 66 -1.69 -14.47 1.48
C GLY A 66 -1.53 -12.94 1.41
N PRO A 67 -1.65 -12.26 2.57
CA PRO A 67 -1.46 -10.82 2.68
C PRO A 67 -0.06 -10.37 2.25
N PHE A 68 0.01 -9.27 1.51
CA PHE A 68 1.26 -8.59 1.15
C PHE A 68 1.06 -7.08 1.06
N ALA A 69 2.15 -6.33 0.96
CA ALA A 69 2.13 -4.90 0.71
C ALA A 69 2.90 -4.55 -0.55
N VAL A 70 2.58 -3.40 -1.12
CA VAL A 70 3.27 -2.81 -2.27
C VAL A 70 3.87 -1.48 -1.85
N HIS A 71 5.07 -1.18 -2.31
CA HIS A 71 5.65 0.15 -2.28
C HIS A 71 6.02 0.59 -3.69
N GLY A 72 5.47 1.71 -4.15
CA GLY A 72 5.72 2.24 -5.49
C GLY A 72 6.28 3.65 -5.47
N TRP A 73 7.18 3.94 -6.41
CA TRP A 73 7.74 5.28 -6.63
C TRP A 73 7.27 5.87 -7.95
N GLY A 74 6.79 7.11 -7.95
CA GLY A 74 6.35 7.80 -9.16
C GLY A 74 5.33 6.97 -9.94
N SER A 75 5.62 6.64 -11.20
CA SER A 75 4.75 5.77 -12.01
C SER A 75 4.60 4.35 -11.45
N GLY A 76 5.58 3.85 -10.70
CA GLY A 76 5.50 2.59 -9.97
C GLY A 76 4.40 2.57 -8.91
N ALA A 77 4.03 3.74 -8.35
CA ALA A 77 2.89 3.83 -7.44
C ALA A 77 1.55 3.65 -8.17
N HIS A 78 1.41 4.18 -9.39
CA HIS A 78 0.23 3.94 -10.23
C HIS A 78 0.11 2.48 -10.64
N LEU A 79 1.24 1.84 -10.95
CA LEU A 79 1.29 0.40 -11.19
C LEU A 79 0.92 -0.39 -9.94
N GLY A 80 1.37 0.04 -8.76
CA GLY A 80 0.98 -0.56 -7.49
C GLY A 80 -0.52 -0.48 -7.24
N LEU A 81 -1.15 0.63 -7.58
CA LEU A 81 -2.60 0.80 -7.49
C LEU A 81 -3.35 -0.17 -8.44
N ALA A 82 -2.91 -0.24 -9.70
CA ALA A 82 -3.50 -1.16 -10.67
C ALA A 82 -3.28 -2.63 -10.27
N LEU A 83 -2.10 -2.96 -9.73
CA LEU A 83 -1.76 -4.28 -9.24
C LEU A 83 -2.62 -4.69 -8.03
N ALA A 84 -2.82 -3.79 -7.07
CA ALA A 84 -3.70 -4.04 -5.92
C ALA A 84 -5.12 -4.35 -6.40
N ARG A 85 -5.63 -3.56 -7.36
CA ARG A 85 -6.95 -3.80 -7.96
C ARG A 85 -7.04 -5.13 -8.70
N GLU A 86 -5.97 -5.53 -9.39
CA GLU A 86 -5.91 -6.81 -10.09
C GLU A 86 -6.03 -7.99 -9.10
N PHE A 87 -5.35 -7.92 -7.96
CA PHE A 87 -5.45 -8.94 -6.92
C PHE A 87 -6.82 -9.00 -6.22
N GLU A 88 -7.55 -7.89 -6.14
CA GLU A 88 -8.93 -7.89 -5.63
C GLU A 88 -9.93 -8.55 -6.59
N ARG A 89 -9.71 -8.38 -7.90
CA ARG A 89 -10.55 -9.01 -8.92
C ARG A 89 -10.30 -10.51 -9.01
N ALA A 90 -9.07 -10.94 -8.76
CA ALA A 90 -8.71 -12.35 -8.75
C ALA A 90 -9.23 -13.05 -7.48
N THR A 91 -10.05 -14.09 -7.64
CA THR A 91 -10.50 -14.91 -6.51
C THR A 91 -9.38 -15.77 -5.97
N GLY A 92 -9.07 -15.60 -4.69
CA GLY A 92 -8.20 -16.49 -3.92
C GLY A 92 -6.72 -16.39 -4.26
N HIS A 93 -5.92 -15.94 -3.29
CA HIS A 93 -4.59 -16.48 -2.92
C HIS A 93 -3.69 -15.40 -2.35
N ALA A 94 -3.67 -14.19 -2.90
CA ALA A 94 -2.87 -13.09 -2.36
C ALA A 94 -3.70 -11.80 -2.32
N VAL A 95 -3.55 -11.03 -1.25
CA VAL A 95 -4.30 -9.80 -1.02
C VAL A 95 -3.32 -8.68 -0.71
N CYS A 96 -3.36 -7.62 -1.51
CA CYS A 96 -2.64 -6.41 -1.16
C CYS A 96 -3.39 -5.73 -0.01
N THR A 97 -2.75 -5.58 1.15
CA THR A 97 -3.38 -4.94 2.33
C THR A 97 -3.00 -3.47 2.44
N THR A 98 -1.84 -3.09 1.89
CA THR A 98 -1.30 -1.73 2.01
C THR A 98 -0.47 -1.38 0.79
N LEU A 99 -0.72 -0.20 0.23
CA LEU A 99 0.08 0.41 -0.82
C LEU A 99 0.75 1.68 -0.27
N PHE A 100 2.08 1.65 -0.19
CA PHE A 100 2.91 2.81 0.07
C PHE A 100 3.20 3.53 -1.26
N VAL A 101 2.92 4.82 -1.28
CA VAL A 101 3.05 5.69 -2.46
C VAL A 101 4.15 6.69 -2.16
N SER A 102 5.22 6.72 -2.96
CA SER A 102 6.27 7.75 -2.86
C SER A 102 6.44 8.46 -4.19
N ASP A 103 6.77 9.75 -4.13
CA ASP A 103 7.16 10.56 -5.28
C ASP A 103 6.17 10.54 -6.46
N ALA A 104 4.87 10.35 -6.17
CA ALA A 104 3.82 10.23 -7.17
C ALA A 104 2.73 11.28 -6.96
N ILE A 105 2.54 12.13 -7.96
CA ILE A 105 1.34 12.99 -8.07
C ILE A 105 0.16 12.07 -8.39
N THR A 106 -1.05 12.36 -7.89
CA THR A 106 -2.23 11.51 -8.08
C THR A 106 -2.38 11.00 -9.53
N PRO A 107 -2.84 9.74 -9.75
CA PRO A 107 -3.12 9.19 -11.08
C PRO A 107 -4.09 10.07 -11.89
N GLY A 108 -3.55 11.05 -12.60
CA GLY A 108 -4.31 12.03 -13.37
C GLY A 108 -4.14 11.90 -14.88
N ARG A 109 -3.16 11.11 -15.36
CA ARG A 109 -2.77 11.13 -16.78
C ARG A 109 -3.58 10.22 -17.69
N THR A 110 -4.28 9.20 -17.16
CA THR A 110 -5.14 8.31 -17.97
C THR A 110 -6.52 8.14 -17.32
N ALA A 111 -7.56 8.00 -18.15
CA ALA A 111 -8.94 7.81 -17.69
C ALA A 111 -9.12 6.54 -16.84
N GLU A 112 -8.36 5.49 -17.15
CA GLU A 112 -8.34 4.23 -16.41
C GLU A 112 -7.75 4.39 -15.00
N ALA A 113 -6.62 5.08 -14.89
CA ALA A 113 -5.98 5.32 -13.59
C ALA A 113 -6.87 6.19 -12.69
N ARG A 114 -7.62 7.14 -13.27
CA ARG A 114 -8.60 7.97 -12.53
C ARG A 114 -9.76 7.19 -11.93
N ARG A 115 -10.12 6.03 -12.50
CA ARG A 115 -11.25 5.20 -12.05
C ARG A 115 -10.82 4.00 -11.21
N THR A 116 -9.52 3.81 -11.01
CA THR A 116 -9.01 2.66 -10.26
C THR A 116 -9.16 2.93 -8.77
N VAL A 117 -9.93 2.11 -8.06
CA VAL A 117 -10.11 2.16 -6.61
C VAL A 117 -9.74 0.80 -6.04
N THR A 118 -9.01 0.78 -4.93
CA THR A 118 -8.58 -0.44 -4.22
C THR A 118 -9.17 -0.51 -2.81
N GLU A 119 -9.35 -1.71 -2.29
CA GLU A 119 -9.61 -1.99 -0.88
C GLU A 119 -8.34 -1.92 -0.01
N SER A 120 -7.16 -1.82 -0.62
CA SER A 120 -5.91 -1.61 0.12
C SER A 120 -5.91 -0.26 0.83
N ARG A 121 -5.34 -0.22 2.04
CA ARG A 121 -4.99 1.06 2.69
C ARG A 121 -3.89 1.76 1.90
N LEU A 122 -4.00 3.08 1.72
CA LEU A 122 -2.94 3.89 1.11
C LEU A 122 -2.11 4.61 2.18
N VAL A 123 -0.79 4.61 2.02
CA VAL A 123 0.14 5.42 2.81
C VAL A 123 0.97 6.27 1.85
N VAL A 124 0.57 7.52 1.68
CA VAL A 124 1.20 8.48 0.78
C VAL A 124 2.36 9.18 1.50
N CYS A 125 3.57 8.81 1.11
CA CYS A 125 4.82 9.30 1.66
C CYS A 125 5.31 10.47 0.82
N THR A 126 5.56 11.61 1.47
CA THR A 126 6.04 12.83 0.80
C THR A 126 7.32 13.31 1.45
N ASP A 127 8.16 13.99 0.70
CA ASP A 127 9.22 14.81 1.30
C ASP A 127 8.73 16.26 1.43
N ARG A 128 9.25 16.96 2.45
CA ARG A 128 8.87 18.34 2.78
C ARG A 128 9.37 19.37 1.75
N THR A 129 10.28 18.95 0.87
CA THR A 129 11.09 19.82 0.00
C THR A 129 10.62 19.81 -1.45
N SER A 130 9.82 18.83 -1.84
CA SER A 130 9.35 18.67 -3.19
C SER A 130 8.18 19.63 -3.43
N ALA A 131 8.51 20.78 -4.04
CA ALA A 131 7.56 21.76 -4.55
C ALA A 131 6.54 21.16 -5.56
N ARG A 132 6.74 19.91 -5.99
CA ARG A 132 5.80 19.16 -6.86
C ARG A 132 4.53 18.71 -6.16
N PHE A 133 4.43 18.89 -4.83
CA PHE A 133 3.30 18.47 -4.02
C PHE A 133 2.65 19.67 -3.33
N ASP A 134 2.02 20.54 -4.11
CA ASP A 134 0.95 21.35 -3.54
C ASP A 134 -0.13 20.38 -3.03
N GLY A 135 -0.68 20.60 -1.84
CA GLY A 135 -1.50 19.59 -1.15
C GLY A 135 -2.69 19.05 -1.97
N SER A 136 -3.12 19.77 -3.01
CA SER A 136 -4.17 19.37 -3.95
C SER A 136 -3.84 18.08 -4.72
N GLY A 137 -2.58 17.94 -5.18
CA GLY A 137 -2.11 16.81 -5.98
C GLY A 137 -1.91 15.52 -5.17
N LEU A 138 -1.91 15.61 -3.84
CA LEU A 138 -1.80 14.47 -2.94
C LEU A 138 -3.17 14.03 -2.40
N GLN A 139 -4.02 14.99 -2.02
CA GLN A 139 -5.36 14.71 -1.48
C GLN A 139 -6.22 13.86 -2.42
N ALA A 140 -5.98 13.95 -3.72
CA ALA A 140 -6.72 13.19 -4.69
C ALA A 140 -6.45 11.66 -4.61
N TRP A 141 -5.36 11.20 -3.94
CA TRP A 141 -5.16 9.79 -3.58
C TRP A 141 -6.26 9.23 -2.67
N CYS A 142 -6.93 10.07 -1.86
CA CYS A 142 -8.04 9.65 -0.99
C CYS A 142 -9.19 8.99 -1.77
N ARG A 143 -9.38 9.33 -3.05
CA ARG A 143 -10.44 8.76 -3.89
C ARG A 143 -10.13 7.36 -4.41
N HIS A 144 -8.89 6.90 -4.23
CA HIS A 144 -8.41 5.64 -4.79
C HIS A 144 -8.41 4.49 -3.77
N SER A 145 -8.90 4.70 -2.54
CA SER A 145 -9.03 3.63 -1.55
C SER A 145 -10.32 3.70 -0.74
N THR A 146 -10.95 2.54 -0.56
CA THR A 146 -12.13 2.38 0.32
C THR A 146 -11.75 2.13 1.78
N SER A 147 -10.51 1.70 2.06
CA SER A 147 -9.99 1.44 3.42
C SER A 147 -9.29 2.64 4.04
N GLY A 148 -9.24 3.76 3.32
CA GLY A 148 -8.68 5.02 3.77
C GLY A 148 -7.25 5.28 3.30
N THR A 149 -6.89 6.56 3.34
CA THR A 149 -5.59 7.09 2.90
C THR A 149 -4.96 7.87 4.03
N GLU A 150 -3.68 7.63 4.25
CA GLU A 150 -2.88 8.38 5.21
C GLU A 150 -1.74 9.12 4.50
N PHE A 151 -1.49 10.35 4.93
CA PHE A 151 -0.38 11.16 4.44
C PHE A 151 0.73 11.23 5.49
N VAL A 152 1.95 10.86 5.11
CA VAL A 152 3.11 10.86 5.98
C VAL A 152 4.23 11.67 5.33
N THR A 153 4.68 12.70 6.04
CA THR A 153 5.86 13.46 5.63
C THR A 153 7.11 12.79 6.19
N LEU A 154 7.98 12.34 5.29
CA LEU A 154 9.30 11.83 5.63
C LEU A 154 10.27 12.98 5.92
N PRO A 155 11.24 12.79 6.83
CA PRO A 155 12.27 13.78 7.07
C PRO A 155 13.07 14.05 5.79
N SER A 156 13.37 15.33 5.54
CA SER A 156 14.34 15.72 4.52
C SER A 156 15.75 15.28 4.96
N GLY A 157 16.63 15.06 4.00
CA GLY A 157 18.02 14.71 4.27
C GLY A 157 18.64 13.78 3.24
N PRO A 158 19.85 13.25 3.54
CA PRO A 158 20.54 12.33 2.65
C PRO A 158 19.69 11.10 2.31
N ARG A 159 19.90 10.52 1.12
CA ARG A 159 19.14 9.36 0.63
C ARG A 159 19.11 8.19 1.62
N ALA A 160 20.21 7.94 2.32
CA ALA A 160 20.29 6.88 3.35
C ALA A 160 19.36 7.16 4.55
N ALA A 161 19.29 8.41 5.02
CA ALA A 161 18.41 8.79 6.11
C ALA A 161 16.92 8.65 5.69
N ARG A 162 16.60 9.03 4.45
CA ARG A 162 15.24 8.82 3.90
C ARG A 162 14.87 7.34 3.82
N ALA A 163 15.78 6.49 3.31
CA ALA A 163 15.56 5.05 3.24
C ALA A 163 15.33 4.44 4.63
N ALA A 164 16.09 4.88 5.64
CA ALA A 164 15.91 4.44 7.03
C ALA A 164 14.57 4.92 7.63
N ALA A 165 14.15 6.16 7.34
CA ALA A 165 12.85 6.67 7.78
C ALA A 165 11.68 5.92 7.12
N LEU A 166 11.76 5.70 5.81
CA LEU A 166 10.77 4.94 5.05
C LEU A 166 10.70 3.48 5.52
N SER A 167 11.84 2.83 5.76
CA SER A 167 11.88 1.47 6.31
C SER A 167 11.17 1.38 7.67
N ARG A 168 11.45 2.32 8.59
CA ARG A 168 10.78 2.37 9.90
C ARG A 168 9.28 2.57 9.77
N LEU A 169 8.84 3.44 8.85
CA LEU A 169 7.43 3.64 8.57
C LEU A 169 6.77 2.35 8.08
N ILE A 170 7.34 1.70 7.07
CA ILE A 170 6.81 0.46 6.51
C ILE A 170 6.73 -0.62 7.60
N ALA A 171 7.81 -0.80 8.37
CA ALA A 171 7.86 -1.76 9.46
C ALA A 171 6.76 -1.50 10.50
N ALA A 172 6.55 -0.25 10.91
CA ALA A 172 5.53 0.14 11.90
C ALA A 172 4.08 -0.10 11.43
N ARG A 173 3.85 -0.27 10.12
CA ARG A 173 2.51 -0.53 9.56
C ARG A 173 2.26 -1.99 9.23
N LEU A 174 3.29 -2.71 8.81
CA LEU A 174 3.14 -4.07 8.33
C LEU A 174 3.47 -5.10 9.39
N LEU A 175 4.46 -4.83 10.24
CA LEU A 175 4.82 -5.75 11.29
C LEU A 175 3.89 -5.50 12.49
N PRO A 176 3.29 -6.55 13.05
CA PRO A 176 2.59 -6.42 14.31
C PRO A 176 3.51 -5.72 15.30
N ALA A 177 3.06 -4.59 15.85
CA ALA A 177 3.64 -4.11 17.09
C ALA A 177 3.40 -5.24 18.08
N ALA A 178 4.44 -6.02 18.42
CA ALA A 178 4.33 -7.09 19.40
C ALA A 178 3.58 -6.53 20.62
N GLY A 179 2.30 -6.91 20.77
CA GLY A 179 1.46 -6.48 21.89
C GLY A 179 0.59 -5.22 21.74
N ARG A 180 0.18 -4.73 20.56
CA ARG A 180 -0.97 -3.79 20.52
C ARG A 180 -2.30 -4.56 20.50
N PRO A 181 -3.12 -4.50 21.57
CA PRO A 181 -4.47 -5.03 21.51
C PRO A 181 -5.24 -4.30 20.41
N SER A 182 -5.79 -5.08 19.48
CA SER A 182 -6.63 -4.57 18.40
C SER A 182 -7.85 -3.87 19.00
N ALA A 183 -7.93 -2.56 18.86
CA ALA A 183 -9.10 -1.76 19.26
C ALA A 183 -10.36 -2.06 18.42
N ALA A 184 -10.31 -3.01 17.48
CA ALA A 184 -11.40 -3.34 16.58
C ALA A 184 -12.46 -4.31 17.16
N ARG A 185 -12.56 -4.46 18.50
CA ARG A 185 -13.55 -5.35 19.12
C ARG A 185 -14.47 -4.69 20.17
N ALA A 186 -14.60 -3.37 20.15
CA ALA A 186 -15.52 -2.62 21.01
C ALA A 186 -16.53 -1.79 20.20
N ALA A 187 -17.23 -2.43 19.26
CA ALA A 187 -18.37 -1.81 18.57
C ALA A 187 -19.46 -2.84 18.23
N THR A 188 -19.89 -3.61 19.22
CA THR A 188 -21.18 -4.32 19.19
C THR A 188 -21.66 -4.50 20.62
N ALA A 189 -22.49 -3.57 21.09
CA ALA A 189 -23.62 -3.80 22.00
C ALA A 189 -24.12 -2.46 22.56
N HIS A 190 -24.96 -1.77 21.80
CA HIS A 190 -26.02 -0.97 22.41
C HIS A 190 -27.25 -1.01 21.51
N VAL A 191 -28.10 -2.00 21.77
CA VAL A 191 -29.50 -1.99 21.34
C VAL A 191 -30.28 -1.52 22.57
N PRO A 192 -30.82 -0.29 22.61
CA PRO A 192 -31.77 0.06 23.65
C PRO A 192 -33.08 -0.66 23.35
N GLY A 193 -33.39 -1.66 24.18
CA GLY A 193 -34.71 -2.27 24.22
C GLY A 193 -35.73 -1.25 24.70
N GLY A 194 -36.73 -0.97 23.85
CA GLY A 194 -37.91 -0.24 24.25
C GLY A 194 -38.84 -1.17 25.03
N ASP A 195 -39.09 -0.83 26.28
CA ASP A 195 -40.02 -1.52 27.17
C ASP A 195 -41.46 -1.44 26.64
N VAL A 196 -42.09 -2.61 26.58
CA VAL A 196 -43.54 -2.79 26.52
C VAL A 196 -44.03 -2.87 27.97
N VAL A 197 -44.87 -1.94 28.41
CA VAL A 197 -45.74 -2.16 29.57
C VAL A 197 -47.16 -1.76 29.19
N ALA A 198 -48.00 -2.79 29.10
CA ALA A 198 -49.45 -2.68 29.09
C ALA A 198 -49.98 -2.74 30.52
N GLY A 199 -51.07 -2.00 30.78
CA GLY A 199 -52.08 -2.37 31.78
C GLY A 199 -52.08 -1.55 33.08
N SER A 200 -53.10 -0.70 33.22
CA SER A 200 -54.01 -0.72 34.37
C SER A 200 -55.28 0.07 34.05
N ALA A 201 -56.42 -0.61 34.18
CA ALA A 201 -57.75 -0.01 34.20
C ALA A 201 -57.99 0.71 35.54
N PRO A 202 -59.02 1.57 35.60
CA PRO A 202 -60.16 1.23 36.44
C PRO A 202 -61.46 1.04 35.66
#